data_AF-A0A834U122-F1
#
_entry.id   AF-A0A834U122-F1
#
_cell.length_a   1.000
_cell.length_b   1.000
_cell.length_c   1.000
_cell.angle_alpha   90.00
_cell.angle_beta   90.00
_cell.angle_gamma   90.00
#
_symmetry.space_group_name_H-M   'P 1'
#
loop_
_entity.id
_entity.type
_entity.pdbx_description
1 polymer ?
#
loop_
_entity_poly.entity_id
_entity_poly.type
_entity_poly.pdbx_seq_one_letter_code
_entity_poly.pdbx_strand_id
1 'polypeptide(L)'
;MGWCEDLDESRVLIAPDPGTSGNGLGRLLLLRHPKSGNATHYLFVNGMLQELQWFKKSYGSWFLGDYICEDGRLYFSTPVDPVFIMLPIFEEARMKKGDDPGKFRQLDEILFVDGYPEYQHLMSTVENCMQVVCEIKEVGSEKFFRLDDSKVKRWLYCKVCQLKQTLPKLDKNYAVQEEKDTLVDAVSILGEYLKDEPWLQFLCSHLKLNILEVTGKAQVSEAGRSDPGFVNDSSKEKSEDKKTAKKGRQAKKAKMETESHNIKDMFTRASRKKN
;
A
#
# COMPACT_ATOMS: atom_id res chain seq x y z
N MET A 1 35.57 20.34 -1.90
CA MET A 1 34.40 20.51 -2.79
C MET A 1 33.38 19.46 -2.38
N GLY A 2 32.44 19.84 -1.54
CA GLY A 2 31.33 18.97 -1.13
C GLY A 2 30.28 19.00 -2.23
N TRP A 3 30.06 17.86 -2.86
CA TRP A 3 29.00 17.65 -3.84
C TRP A 3 28.31 16.35 -3.45
N CYS A 4 27.35 16.46 -2.55
CA CYS A 4 26.26 15.50 -2.42
C CYS A 4 25.12 16.21 -1.67
N GLU A 5 24.68 17.33 -2.24
CA GLU A 5 23.35 17.85 -1.94
C GLU A 5 22.36 16.91 -2.65
N ASP A 6 21.56 16.19 -1.85
CA ASP A 6 20.27 15.60 -2.17
C ASP A 6 20.11 15.03 -3.60
N LEU A 7 20.87 13.97 -3.92
CA LEU A 7 20.57 13.15 -5.09
C LEU A 7 19.25 12.41 -4.84
N ASP A 8 18.20 12.90 -5.49
CA ASP A 8 16.92 12.22 -5.71
C ASP A 8 17.24 10.78 -6.16
N GLU A 9 17.04 9.80 -5.27
CA GLU A 9 17.45 8.44 -5.57
C GLU A 9 16.56 7.87 -6.68
N SER A 10 17.12 7.63 -7.86
CA SER A 10 16.39 7.05 -8.99
C SER A 10 15.77 5.69 -8.63
N ARG A 11 14.48 5.53 -8.94
CA ARG A 11 13.71 4.29 -8.77
C ARG A 11 13.18 3.78 -10.10
N VAL A 12 13.04 2.47 -10.22
CA VAL A 12 12.44 1.82 -11.40
C VAL A 12 10.97 1.54 -11.11
N LEU A 13 10.08 2.12 -11.91
CA LEU A 13 8.64 1.96 -11.82
C LEU A 13 8.08 1.41 -13.14
N ILE A 14 7.26 0.37 -13.05
CA ILE A 14 6.39 -0.08 -14.14
C ILE A 14 5.03 0.55 -13.89
N ALA A 15 4.65 1.48 -14.77
CA ALA A 15 3.36 2.17 -14.73
C ALA A 15 2.69 2.21 -16.10
N PRO A 16 1.35 2.34 -16.16
CA PRO A 16 0.64 2.54 -17.41
C PRO A 16 1.11 3.79 -18.14
N ASP A 17 1.16 3.71 -19.47
CA ASP A 17 1.54 4.83 -20.32
C ASP A 17 0.57 6.01 -20.11
N PRO A 18 1.06 7.18 -19.65
CA PRO A 18 0.22 8.34 -19.46
C PRO A 18 -0.36 8.91 -20.77
N GLY A 19 0.19 8.52 -21.93
CA GLY A 19 -0.21 9.05 -23.23
C GLY A 19 0.46 10.38 -23.60
N THR A 20 0.30 10.80 -24.86
CA THR A 20 1.00 11.96 -25.46
C THR A 20 0.26 13.30 -25.33
N SER A 21 -0.94 13.33 -24.76
CA SER A 21 -1.67 14.59 -24.52
C SER A 21 -1.02 15.33 -23.35
N GLY A 22 -0.46 16.51 -23.60
CA GLY A 22 0.41 17.29 -22.70
C GLY A 22 -0.14 17.74 -21.32
N ASN A 23 -1.26 17.17 -20.84
CA ASN A 23 -1.72 17.25 -19.45
C ASN A 23 -1.37 15.98 -18.63
N GLY A 24 -0.78 14.96 -19.26
CA GLY A 24 -0.61 13.59 -18.75
C GLY A 24 0.55 13.34 -17.78
N LEU A 25 0.93 14.30 -16.92
CA LEU A 25 1.85 13.96 -15.83
C LEU A 25 1.03 13.30 -14.72
N GLY A 26 1.16 11.98 -14.59
CA GLY A 26 0.61 11.25 -13.45
C GLY A 26 1.05 11.93 -12.14
N ARG A 27 0.11 12.13 -11.23
CA ARG A 27 0.34 12.85 -9.98
C ARG A 27 0.51 11.87 -8.84
N LEU A 28 1.59 12.01 -8.09
CA LEU A 28 1.74 11.30 -6.83
C LEU A 28 0.86 11.99 -5.77
N LEU A 29 0.03 11.22 -5.09
CA LEU A 29 -0.86 11.67 -4.01
C LEU A 29 -0.51 10.92 -2.73
N LEU A 30 -0.20 11.63 -1.67
CA LEU A 30 -0.11 11.14 -0.30
C LEU A 30 -1.52 11.08 0.32
N LEU A 31 -2.02 9.87 0.51
CA LEU A 31 -3.33 9.59 1.10
C LEU A 31 -3.16 8.66 2.32
N ARG A 32 -4.24 8.43 3.07
CA ARG A 32 -4.24 7.44 4.15
C ARG A 32 -4.49 6.04 3.59
N HIS A 33 -3.64 5.09 3.97
CA HIS A 33 -3.88 3.67 3.73
C HIS A 33 -5.20 3.25 4.40
N PRO A 34 -6.11 2.55 3.71
CA PRO A 34 -7.48 2.38 4.19
C PRO A 34 -7.62 1.51 5.44
N LYS A 35 -6.71 0.54 5.62
CA LYS A 35 -6.63 -0.28 6.83
C LYS A 35 -5.88 0.37 8.00
N SER A 36 -4.61 0.74 7.79
CA SER A 36 -3.72 1.22 8.86
C SER A 36 -3.86 2.72 9.16
N GLY A 37 -4.37 3.52 8.23
CA GLY A 37 -4.43 4.98 8.34
C GLY A 37 -3.10 5.69 8.12
N ASN A 38 -2.01 4.95 7.86
CA ASN A 38 -0.68 5.50 7.63
C ASN A 38 -0.62 6.28 6.30
N ALA A 39 0.29 7.25 6.22
CA ALA A 39 0.53 7.99 4.99
C ALA A 39 1.15 7.10 3.91
N THR A 40 0.47 7.00 2.77
CA THR A 40 0.83 6.14 1.64
C THR A 40 0.70 6.90 0.32
N HIS A 41 1.67 6.70 -0.57
CA HIS A 41 1.64 7.29 -1.90
C HIS A 41 0.81 6.46 -2.88
N TYR A 42 0.01 7.14 -3.67
CA TYR A 42 -0.78 6.62 -4.78
C TYR A 42 -0.46 7.41 -6.04
N LEU A 43 -0.51 6.77 -7.20
CA LEU A 43 -0.35 7.42 -8.49
C LEU A 43 -1.73 7.68 -9.09
N PHE A 44 -2.07 8.95 -9.32
CA PHE A 44 -3.29 9.34 -10.02
C PHE A 44 -2.96 9.72 -11.46
N VAL A 45 -3.41 8.90 -12.41
CA VAL A 45 -3.12 9.07 -13.84
C VAL A 45 -4.36 8.73 -14.66
N ASN A 46 -4.69 9.57 -15.64
CA ASN A 46 -5.83 9.36 -16.55
C ASN A 46 -7.17 9.12 -15.84
N GLY A 47 -7.41 9.81 -14.71
CA GLY A 47 -8.63 9.68 -13.92
C GLY A 47 -8.72 8.40 -13.07
N MET A 48 -7.68 7.55 -13.11
CA MET A 48 -7.61 6.31 -12.34
C MET A 48 -6.59 6.45 -11.20
N LEU A 49 -6.98 5.96 -10.03
CA LEU A 49 -6.08 5.84 -8.88
C LEU A 49 -5.35 4.51 -8.95
N GLN A 50 -4.04 4.54 -8.72
CA GLN A 50 -3.17 3.38 -8.71
C GLN A 50 -2.40 3.33 -7.41
N GLU A 51 -2.34 2.15 -6.80
CA GLU A 51 -1.47 1.91 -5.66
C GLU A 51 -0.06 1.57 -6.13
N LEU A 52 0.92 1.86 -5.29
CA LEU A 52 2.32 1.54 -5.55
C LEU A 52 2.72 0.30 -4.74
N GLN A 53 3.00 -0.79 -5.43
CA GLN A 53 3.57 -2.00 -4.87
C GLN A 53 5.05 -2.07 -5.24
N TRP A 54 5.86 -2.77 -4.44
CA TRP A 54 7.28 -2.93 -4.74
C TRP A 54 7.77 -4.33 -4.38
N PHE A 55 8.78 -4.76 -5.12
CA PHE A 55 9.46 -6.03 -4.91
C PHE A 55 10.98 -5.79 -4.89
N LYS A 56 11.69 -6.49 -3.99
CA LYS A 56 13.15 -6.47 -3.93
C LYS A 56 13.69 -7.89 -3.81
N LYS A 57 14.56 -8.26 -4.75
CA LYS A 57 15.37 -9.47 -4.61
C LYS A 57 16.60 -9.16 -3.77
N SER A 58 17.01 -10.10 -2.91
CA SER A 58 18.25 -9.97 -2.13
C SER A 58 19.45 -9.76 -3.05
N TYR A 59 20.31 -8.80 -2.70
CA TYR A 59 21.52 -8.45 -3.45
C TYR A 59 21.25 -8.02 -4.92
N GLY A 60 20.09 -7.41 -5.18
CA GLY A 60 19.75 -6.82 -6.48
C GLY A 60 20.23 -5.36 -6.61
N SER A 61 20.59 -4.95 -7.82
CA SER A 61 20.84 -3.56 -8.23
C SER A 61 20.42 -3.39 -9.70
N TRP A 62 20.16 -2.14 -10.12
CA TRP A 62 19.81 -1.82 -11.50
C TRP A 62 20.93 -1.05 -12.19
N PHE A 63 21.20 -1.40 -13.45
CA PHE A 63 21.99 -0.58 -14.36
C PHE A 63 21.03 0.32 -15.15
N LEU A 64 21.12 1.63 -14.93
CA LEU A 64 20.27 2.65 -15.54
C LEU A 64 21.13 3.54 -16.44
N GLY A 65 21.33 3.10 -17.69
CA GLY A 65 22.29 3.72 -18.59
C GLY A 65 23.70 3.66 -17.99
N ASP A 66 24.29 4.83 -17.71
CA ASP A 66 25.64 4.96 -17.15
C ASP A 66 25.66 4.99 -15.60
N TYR A 67 24.50 4.86 -14.95
CA TYR A 67 24.37 4.90 -13.49
C TYR A 67 23.98 3.54 -12.91
N ILE A 68 24.34 3.32 -11.65
CA ILE A 68 23.94 2.14 -10.88
C ILE A 68 22.96 2.58 -9.79
N CYS A 69 21.78 1.99 -9.76
CA CYS A 69 20.84 2.12 -8.65
C CYS A 69 21.05 0.94 -7.69
N GLU A 70 21.66 1.24 -6.54
CA GLU A 70 22.03 0.25 -5.51
C GLU A 70 20.80 -0.37 -4.80
N ASP A 71 19.64 0.31 -4.81
CA ASP A 71 18.45 -0.17 -4.10
C ASP A 71 17.88 -1.46 -4.71
N GLY A 72 17.93 -1.61 -6.04
CA GLY A 72 17.46 -2.82 -6.72
C GLY A 72 15.97 -3.13 -6.56
N ARG A 73 15.17 -2.22 -5.98
CA ARG A 73 13.71 -2.33 -5.91
C ARG A 73 13.10 -2.14 -7.28
N LEU A 74 12.04 -2.89 -7.55
CA LEU A 74 11.16 -2.70 -8.69
C LEU A 74 9.79 -2.31 -8.16
N TYR A 75 9.30 -1.14 -8.58
CA TYR A 75 7.98 -0.66 -8.24
C TYR A 75 7.00 -0.98 -9.37
N PHE A 76 5.75 -1.21 -9.00
CA PHE A 76 4.62 -1.44 -9.90
C PHE A 76 3.49 -0.50 -9.48
N SER A 77 2.82 0.10 -10.46
CA SER A 77 1.57 0.78 -10.20
C SER A 77 0.39 -0.05 -10.72
N THR A 78 -0.52 -0.40 -9.82
CA THR A 78 -1.68 -1.24 -10.12
C THR A 78 -2.96 -0.46 -9.83
N PRO A 79 -3.99 -0.55 -10.68
CA PRO A 79 -5.27 0.12 -10.41
C PRO A 79 -5.87 -0.34 -9.08
N VAL A 80 -6.30 0.62 -8.26
CA VAL A 80 -7.00 0.36 -6.99
C VAL A 80 -8.41 0.92 -7.07
N ASP A 81 -9.40 0.21 -6.50
CA ASP A 81 -10.76 0.73 -6.41
C ASP A 81 -10.81 1.87 -5.37
N PRO A 82 -11.12 3.12 -5.79
CA PRO A 82 -11.11 4.27 -4.89
C PRO A 82 -12.07 4.12 -3.71
N VAL A 83 -13.11 3.29 -3.82
CA VAL A 83 -14.06 3.06 -2.71
C VAL A 83 -13.34 2.53 -1.47
N PHE A 84 -12.31 1.68 -1.60
CA PHE A 84 -11.53 1.22 -0.44
C PHE A 84 -10.83 2.39 0.27
N ILE A 85 -10.21 3.28 -0.49
CA ILE A 85 -9.47 4.44 0.03
C ILE A 85 -10.42 5.43 0.71
N MET A 86 -11.61 5.62 0.14
CA MET A 86 -12.59 6.58 0.63
C MET A 86 -13.47 6.05 1.77
N LEU A 87 -13.59 4.73 1.94
CA LEU A 87 -14.49 4.14 2.93
C LEU A 87 -14.21 4.63 4.38
N PRO A 88 -12.95 4.64 4.88
CA PRO A 88 -12.65 5.20 6.20
C PRO A 88 -12.96 6.69 6.32
N ILE A 89 -12.77 7.45 5.24
CA ILE A 89 -12.99 8.91 5.21
C ILE A 89 -14.48 9.21 5.37
N PHE A 90 -15.33 8.49 4.61
CA PHE A 90 -16.78 8.63 4.69
C PHE A 90 -17.36 8.09 6.00
N GLU A 91 -16.74 7.05 6.56
CA GLU A 91 -17.10 6.52 7.86
C GLU A 91 -16.85 7.54 8.99
N GLU A 92 -15.70 8.22 8.97
CA GLU A 92 -15.37 9.31 9.90
C GLU A 92 -16.30 10.51 9.68
N ALA A 93 -16.52 10.89 8.42
CA ALA A 93 -17.30 12.08 8.09
C ALA A 93 -18.79 11.98 8.41
N ARG A 94 -19.41 10.78 8.36
CA ARG A 94 -20.84 10.63 8.71
C ARG A 94 -21.14 10.89 10.19
N MET A 95 -20.13 10.94 11.07
CA MET A 95 -20.29 11.21 12.51
C MET A 95 -21.33 10.31 13.19
N LYS A 96 -21.32 9.00 12.85
CA LYS A 96 -22.24 8.00 13.40
C LYS A 96 -22.09 7.91 14.92
N LYS A 97 -23.22 7.87 15.64
CA LYS A 97 -23.29 7.71 17.10
C LYS A 97 -24.30 6.63 17.46
N GLY A 98 -23.83 5.50 18.00
CA GLY A 98 -24.69 4.36 18.30
C GLY A 98 -25.41 3.86 17.04
N ASP A 99 -26.74 3.77 17.14
CA ASP A 99 -27.61 3.31 16.05
C ASP A 99 -28.01 4.40 15.05
N ASP A 100 -27.64 5.67 15.28
CA ASP A 100 -27.91 6.74 14.31
C ASP A 100 -27.11 6.50 13.02
N PRO A 101 -27.74 6.40 11.83
CA PRO A 101 -27.05 6.26 10.56
C PRO A 101 -26.08 7.42 10.25
N GLY A 102 -26.17 8.52 10.99
CA GLY A 102 -25.28 9.66 10.88
C GLY A 102 -25.79 10.72 9.90
N LYS A 103 -24.94 11.71 9.63
CA LYS A 103 -25.30 12.94 8.93
C LYS A 103 -24.94 12.88 7.45
N PHE A 104 -25.77 13.54 6.65
CA PHE A 104 -25.46 13.90 5.28
C PHE A 104 -24.46 15.07 5.27
N ARG A 105 -23.44 15.00 4.43
CA ARG A 105 -22.44 16.05 4.25
C ARG A 105 -22.13 16.27 2.78
N GLN A 106 -21.66 17.46 2.44
CA GLN A 106 -21.20 17.76 1.09
C GLN A 106 -19.87 17.05 0.81
N LEU A 107 -19.61 16.77 -0.47
CA LEU A 107 -18.38 16.08 -0.85
C LEU A 107 -17.12 16.88 -0.47
N ASP A 108 -17.15 18.20 -0.67
CA ASP A 108 -16.02 19.08 -0.34
C ASP A 108 -15.66 19.04 1.15
N GLU A 109 -16.67 18.98 2.03
CA GLU A 109 -16.48 18.84 3.48
C GLU A 109 -15.90 17.47 3.85
N ILE A 110 -16.30 16.41 3.15
CA ILE A 110 -15.81 15.04 3.41
C ILE A 110 -14.35 14.88 2.97
N LEU A 111 -13.98 15.49 1.84
CA LEU A 111 -12.62 15.43 1.29
C LEU A 111 -11.63 16.36 2.01
N PHE A 112 -12.11 17.23 2.90
CA PHE A 112 -11.26 18.03 3.76
C PHE A 112 -10.70 17.18 4.92
N VAL A 113 -9.63 16.44 4.65
CA VAL A 113 -8.92 15.60 5.62
C VAL A 113 -7.71 16.34 6.14
N ASP A 114 -7.64 16.55 7.46
CA ASP A 114 -6.54 17.28 8.09
C ASP A 114 -5.18 16.59 7.83
N GLY A 115 -4.19 17.37 7.40
CA GLY A 115 -2.87 16.87 6.98
C GLY A 115 -2.81 16.19 5.60
N TYR A 116 -3.94 16.02 4.89
CA TYR A 116 -3.99 15.35 3.57
C TYR A 116 -4.82 16.15 2.55
N PRO A 117 -4.28 17.27 2.01
CA PRO A 117 -5.02 18.11 1.06
C PRO A 117 -5.28 17.43 -0.29
N GLU A 118 -4.51 16.40 -0.62
CA GLU A 118 -4.53 15.74 -1.93
C GLU A 118 -5.80 14.92 -2.21
N TYR A 119 -6.62 14.65 -1.19
CA TYR A 119 -7.97 14.09 -1.39
C TYR A 119 -8.85 14.95 -2.30
N GLN A 120 -8.63 16.28 -2.34
CA GLN A 120 -9.37 17.18 -3.23
C GLN A 120 -9.14 16.87 -4.71
N HIS A 121 -7.99 16.31 -5.08
CA HIS A 121 -7.70 15.92 -6.46
C HIS A 121 -8.53 14.72 -6.93
N LEU A 122 -9.17 13.99 -6.01
CA LEU A 122 -10.01 12.84 -6.32
C LEU A 122 -11.50 13.18 -6.45
N MET A 123 -11.90 14.44 -6.25
CA MET A 123 -13.30 14.86 -6.17
C MET A 123 -14.19 14.30 -7.31
N SER A 124 -13.76 14.44 -8.56
CA SER A 124 -14.49 13.93 -9.73
C SER A 124 -14.62 12.41 -9.76
N THR A 125 -13.59 11.69 -9.30
CA THR A 125 -13.59 10.23 -9.25
C THR A 125 -14.48 9.74 -8.11
N VAL A 126 -14.40 10.39 -6.95
CA VAL A 126 -15.15 10.05 -5.74
C VAL A 126 -16.64 10.26 -5.92
N GLU A 127 -17.06 11.35 -6.57
CA GLU A 127 -18.48 11.63 -6.84
C GLU A 127 -19.17 10.49 -7.59
N ASN A 128 -18.44 9.83 -8.49
CA ASN A 128 -18.95 8.72 -9.30
C ASN A 128 -18.88 7.38 -8.56
N CYS A 129 -17.76 7.07 -7.91
CA CYS A 129 -17.58 5.75 -7.28
C CYS A 129 -18.37 5.59 -5.98
N MET A 130 -18.55 6.67 -5.21
CA MET A 130 -19.19 6.59 -3.88
C MET A 130 -20.70 6.42 -3.95
N GLN A 131 -21.35 6.61 -5.10
CA GLN A 131 -22.79 6.36 -5.26
C GLN A 131 -23.18 4.90 -4.99
N VAL A 132 -22.23 3.99 -5.18
CA VAL A 132 -22.41 2.55 -4.96
C VAL A 132 -22.58 2.22 -3.48
N VAL A 133 -21.94 2.97 -2.58
CA VAL A 133 -21.89 2.71 -1.14
C VAL A 133 -22.60 3.77 -0.29
N CYS A 134 -22.91 4.94 -0.84
CA CYS A 134 -23.57 6.03 -0.15
C CYS A 134 -25.05 6.20 -0.55
N GLU A 135 -25.84 6.73 0.36
CA GLU A 135 -27.10 7.40 0.06
C GLU A 135 -26.81 8.84 -0.36
N ILE A 136 -27.47 9.30 -1.42
CA ILE A 136 -27.29 10.64 -1.98
C ILE A 136 -28.62 11.38 -1.86
N LYS A 137 -28.54 12.59 -1.34
CA LYS A 137 -29.65 13.55 -1.34
C LYS A 137 -29.22 14.78 -2.11
N GLU A 138 -30.07 15.21 -3.03
CA GLU A 138 -29.83 16.39 -3.85
C GLU A 138 -30.77 17.50 -3.40
N VAL A 139 -30.19 18.66 -3.09
CA VAL A 139 -30.94 19.87 -2.69
C VAL A 139 -30.42 21.00 -3.55
N GLY A 140 -31.24 21.45 -4.51
CA GLY A 140 -30.80 22.43 -5.51
C GLY A 140 -29.75 21.82 -6.44
N SER A 141 -28.58 22.46 -6.53
CA SER A 141 -27.43 21.99 -7.32
C SER A 141 -26.39 21.23 -6.51
N GLU A 142 -26.64 21.02 -5.21
CA GLU A 142 -25.68 20.40 -4.30
C GLU A 142 -26.08 18.97 -3.95
N LYS A 143 -25.08 18.08 -3.93
CA LYS A 143 -25.25 16.69 -3.53
C LYS A 143 -24.66 16.47 -2.15
N PHE A 144 -25.46 15.85 -1.30
CA PHE A 144 -25.06 15.44 0.03
C PHE A 144 -24.98 13.93 0.10
N PHE A 145 -23.88 13.44 0.68
CA PHE A 145 -23.57 12.03 0.78
C PHE A 145 -23.66 11.57 2.23
N ARG A 146 -24.13 10.34 2.43
CA ARG A 146 -24.05 9.62 3.70
C ARG A 146 -23.70 8.16 3.42
N LEU A 147 -22.72 7.61 4.13
CA LEU A 147 -22.36 6.19 4.00
C LEU A 147 -23.48 5.28 4.50
N ASP A 148 -23.90 4.32 3.67
CA ASP A 148 -24.95 3.36 4.00
C ASP A 148 -24.35 1.97 4.28
N ASP A 149 -24.56 1.46 5.49
CA ASP A 149 -23.98 0.19 5.92
C ASP A 149 -24.46 -1.00 5.08
N SER A 150 -25.71 -0.98 4.61
CA SER A 150 -26.28 -2.08 3.82
C SER A 150 -25.69 -2.11 2.41
N LYS A 151 -25.51 -0.95 1.78
CA LYS A 151 -24.85 -0.81 0.49
C LYS A 151 -23.39 -1.21 0.56
N VAL A 152 -22.65 -0.79 1.59
CA VAL A 152 -21.25 -1.22 1.79
C VAL A 152 -21.16 -2.74 1.91
N LYS A 153 -22.00 -3.35 2.75
CA LYS A 153 -22.05 -4.82 2.91
C LYS A 153 -22.33 -5.54 1.59
N ARG A 154 -23.26 -5.04 0.79
CA ARG A 154 -23.59 -5.62 -0.52
C ARG A 154 -22.43 -5.47 -1.50
N TRP A 155 -21.81 -4.30 -1.55
CA TRP A 155 -20.64 -4.03 -2.39
C TRP A 155 -19.46 -4.94 -2.02
N LEU A 156 -19.16 -5.09 -0.73
CA LEU A 156 -18.12 -6.00 -0.24
C LEU A 156 -18.38 -7.45 -0.65
N TYR A 157 -19.62 -7.91 -0.53
CA TYR A 157 -19.99 -9.25 -0.99
C TYR A 157 -19.77 -9.42 -2.50
N CYS A 158 -20.14 -8.43 -3.31
CA CYS A 158 -19.87 -8.45 -4.75
C CYS A 158 -18.37 -8.51 -5.05
N LYS A 159 -17.51 -7.81 -4.29
CA LYS A 159 -16.06 -7.89 -4.42
C LYS A 159 -15.51 -9.29 -4.10
N VAL A 160 -15.99 -9.93 -3.04
CA VAL A 160 -15.63 -11.32 -2.72
C VAL A 160 -16.04 -12.26 -3.87
N CYS A 161 -17.26 -12.12 -4.40
CA CYS A 161 -17.71 -12.93 -5.53
C CYS A 161 -16.85 -12.74 -6.78
N GLN A 162 -16.44 -11.51 -7.08
CA GLN A 162 -15.54 -11.20 -8.20
C GLN A 162 -14.17 -11.88 -8.01
N LEU A 163 -13.59 -11.79 -6.81
CA LEU A 163 -12.31 -12.42 -6.51
C LEU A 163 -12.39 -13.95 -6.61
N LYS A 164 -13.43 -14.55 -6.03
CA LYS A 164 -13.69 -15.99 -6.13
C LYS A 164 -13.73 -16.50 -7.57
N GLN A 165 -14.28 -15.72 -8.50
CA GLN A 165 -14.34 -16.08 -9.92
C GLN A 165 -13.03 -15.81 -10.68
N THR A 166 -12.19 -14.91 -10.15
CA THR A 166 -10.98 -14.43 -10.84
C THR A 166 -9.75 -15.21 -10.40
N LEU A 167 -9.60 -15.52 -9.11
CA LEU A 167 -8.46 -16.26 -8.56
C LEU A 167 -8.17 -17.58 -9.31
N PRO A 168 -9.16 -18.45 -9.58
CA PRO A 168 -8.93 -19.71 -10.30
C PRO A 168 -8.44 -19.52 -11.74
N LYS A 169 -8.62 -18.33 -12.33
CA LYS A 169 -8.17 -18.01 -13.69
C LYS A 169 -6.74 -17.46 -13.72
N LEU A 170 -6.24 -16.95 -12.60
CA LEU A 170 -4.93 -16.30 -12.51
C LEU A 170 -3.79 -17.29 -12.26
N ASP A 171 -4.03 -18.30 -11.41
CA ASP A 171 -3.04 -19.34 -11.12
C ASP A 171 -3.69 -20.73 -11.15
N LYS A 172 -2.96 -21.71 -11.70
CA LYS A 172 -3.32 -23.13 -11.68
C LYS A 172 -3.43 -23.66 -10.25
N ASN A 173 -2.69 -23.07 -9.30
CA ASN A 173 -2.77 -23.44 -7.89
C ASN A 173 -4.16 -23.16 -7.31
N TYR A 174 -4.78 -22.02 -7.66
CA TYR A 174 -6.14 -21.67 -7.21
C TYR A 174 -7.22 -22.54 -7.85
N ALA A 175 -6.97 -23.13 -9.03
CA ALA A 175 -7.96 -23.96 -9.73
C ALA A 175 -8.22 -25.32 -9.08
N VAL A 176 -7.30 -25.80 -8.23
CA VAL A 176 -7.38 -27.11 -7.55
C VAL A 176 -7.94 -26.98 -6.13
N GLN A 177 -8.04 -25.76 -5.61
CA GLN A 177 -8.38 -25.47 -4.24
C GLN A 177 -9.88 -25.64 -3.95
N GLU A 178 -10.22 -26.01 -2.72
CA GLU A 178 -11.61 -26.06 -2.29
C GLU A 178 -12.26 -24.68 -2.32
N GLU A 179 -13.57 -24.64 -2.53
CA GLU A 179 -14.34 -23.40 -2.59
C GLU A 179 -14.21 -22.57 -1.31
N LYS A 180 -14.11 -23.24 -0.16
CA LYS A 180 -13.95 -22.60 1.14
C LYS A 180 -12.60 -21.90 1.26
N ASP A 181 -11.51 -22.55 0.86
CA ASP A 181 -10.18 -21.96 0.98
C ASP A 181 -9.99 -20.80 -0.02
N THR A 182 -10.58 -20.91 -1.21
CA THR A 182 -10.65 -19.79 -2.18
C THR A 182 -11.37 -18.58 -1.59
N LEU A 183 -12.43 -18.82 -0.79
CA LEU A 183 -13.13 -17.75 -0.07
C LEU A 183 -12.28 -17.15 1.06
N VAL A 184 -11.52 -17.96 1.79
CA VAL A 184 -10.57 -17.48 2.80
C VAL A 184 -9.54 -16.56 2.16
N ASP A 185 -8.95 -16.97 1.04
CA ASP A 185 -7.96 -16.17 0.30
C ASP A 185 -8.57 -14.87 -0.23
N ALA A 186 -9.77 -14.93 -0.82
CA ALA A 186 -10.46 -13.74 -1.30
C ALA A 186 -10.75 -12.73 -0.18
N VAL A 187 -11.19 -13.20 1.00
CA VAL A 187 -11.45 -12.33 2.15
C VAL A 187 -10.14 -11.83 2.77
N SER A 188 -9.07 -12.62 2.75
CA SER A 188 -7.73 -12.21 3.19
C SER A 188 -7.20 -11.04 2.37
N ILE A 189 -7.27 -11.15 1.04
CA ILE A 189 -6.87 -10.07 0.10
C ILE A 189 -7.67 -8.80 0.36
N LEU A 190 -9.00 -8.89 0.49
CA LEU A 190 -9.82 -7.71 0.83
C LEU A 190 -9.52 -7.16 2.22
N GLY A 191 -9.16 -8.05 3.15
CA GLY A 191 -8.79 -7.73 4.51
C GLY A 191 -7.54 -6.87 4.61
N GLU A 192 -6.70 -6.79 3.58
CA GLU A 192 -5.56 -5.85 3.53
C GLU A 192 -6.03 -4.39 3.37
N TYR A 193 -7.19 -4.17 2.75
CA TYR A 193 -7.73 -2.84 2.46
C TYR A 193 -8.81 -2.39 3.44
N LEU A 194 -9.28 -3.27 4.33
CA LEU A 194 -10.40 -3.00 5.22
C LEU A 194 -9.96 -2.95 6.69
N LYS A 195 -10.61 -2.09 7.47
CA LYS A 195 -10.54 -2.15 8.93
C LYS A 195 -11.18 -3.46 9.43
N ASP A 196 -10.60 -4.01 10.51
CA ASP A 196 -11.06 -5.26 11.10
C ASP A 196 -12.53 -5.16 11.56
N GLU A 197 -12.89 -4.04 12.20
CA GLU A 197 -14.25 -3.66 12.57
C GLU A 197 -14.71 -2.41 11.79
N PRO A 198 -15.97 -2.34 11.32
CA PRO A 198 -17.00 -3.38 11.34
C PRO A 198 -16.99 -4.30 10.10
N TRP A 199 -16.16 -4.01 9.09
CA TRP A 199 -16.32 -4.56 7.74
C TRP A 199 -15.79 -5.98 7.57
N LEU A 200 -14.57 -6.25 8.04
CA LEU A 200 -13.95 -7.57 7.90
C LEU A 200 -14.69 -8.61 8.77
N GLN A 201 -15.02 -8.26 10.02
CA GLN A 201 -15.82 -9.11 10.90
C GLN A 201 -17.19 -9.45 10.32
N PHE A 202 -17.85 -8.48 9.67
CA PHE A 202 -19.10 -8.73 8.97
C PHE A 202 -18.93 -9.76 7.86
N LEU A 203 -17.89 -9.62 7.02
CA LEU A 203 -17.61 -10.56 5.94
C LEU A 203 -17.35 -11.97 6.45
N CYS A 204 -16.50 -12.12 7.48
CA CYS A 204 -16.23 -13.41 8.09
C CYS A 204 -17.51 -14.04 8.65
N SER A 205 -18.34 -13.26 9.36
CA SER A 205 -19.59 -13.75 9.95
C SER A 205 -20.62 -14.15 8.89
N HIS A 206 -20.78 -13.34 7.84
CA HIS A 206 -21.72 -13.59 6.75
C HIS A 206 -21.33 -14.81 5.91
N LEU A 207 -20.03 -15.04 5.71
CA LEU A 207 -19.50 -16.18 4.94
C LEU A 207 -19.17 -17.41 5.80
N LYS A 208 -19.41 -17.34 7.12
CA LYS A 208 -19.11 -18.40 8.10
C LYS A 208 -17.62 -18.83 8.08
N LEU A 209 -16.72 -17.86 7.96
CA LEU A 209 -15.27 -18.05 7.97
C LEU A 209 -14.67 -17.70 9.33
N ASN A 210 -13.57 -18.36 9.68
CA ASN A 210 -12.82 -18.03 10.90
C ASN A 210 -11.90 -16.84 10.62
N ILE A 211 -12.04 -15.76 11.39
CA ILE A 211 -11.23 -14.54 11.25
C ILE A 211 -9.73 -14.79 11.48
N LEU A 212 -9.36 -15.82 12.25
CA LEU A 212 -7.96 -16.18 12.52
C LEU A 212 -7.28 -16.83 11.30
N GLU A 213 -8.04 -17.57 10.49
CA GLU A 213 -7.57 -18.15 9.23
C GLU A 213 -7.37 -17.02 8.20
N VAL A 214 -8.33 -16.10 8.11
CA VAL A 214 -8.30 -14.95 7.19
C VAL A 214 -7.17 -13.97 7.51
N THR A 215 -6.84 -13.74 8.79
CA THR A 215 -5.79 -12.79 9.18
C THR A 215 -4.39 -13.42 9.25
N GLY A 216 -4.23 -14.69 8.83
CA GLY A 216 -2.94 -15.40 8.84
C GLY A 216 -2.37 -15.68 10.22
N LYS A 217 -3.13 -15.44 11.31
CA LYS A 217 -2.65 -15.61 12.69
C LYS A 217 -2.59 -17.08 13.16
N ALA A 218 -3.08 -18.01 12.35
CA ALA A 218 -3.09 -19.45 12.66
C ALA A 218 -1.85 -20.23 12.19
N GLN A 219 -0.99 -19.66 11.32
CA GLN A 219 0.18 -20.37 10.78
C GLN A 219 1.45 -19.49 10.82
N VAL A 220 1.98 -19.24 12.01
CA VAL A 220 3.37 -18.78 12.18
C VAL A 220 4.16 -19.90 12.84
N SER A 221 4.49 -20.91 12.06
CA SER A 221 5.61 -21.81 12.30
C SER A 221 6.11 -22.33 10.96
N GLU A 222 7.30 -21.83 10.57
CA GLU A 222 8.18 -22.31 9.50
C GLU A 222 7.74 -22.16 8.03
N ALA A 223 7.99 -20.97 7.45
CA ALA A 223 8.65 -20.78 6.15
C ALA A 223 8.90 -19.28 5.93
N GLY A 224 10.00 -18.94 5.25
CA GLY A 224 10.61 -17.60 5.23
C GLY A 224 9.65 -16.44 4.90
N ARG A 225 9.66 -15.43 5.78
CA ARG A 225 9.13 -14.09 5.51
C ARG A 225 9.88 -13.48 4.32
N SER A 226 9.26 -13.45 3.15
CA SER A 226 9.41 -12.31 2.24
C SER A 226 8.39 -11.27 2.70
N ASP A 227 8.87 -10.35 3.52
CA ASP A 227 8.12 -9.21 4.05
C ASP A 227 7.96 -8.16 2.94
N PRO A 228 6.75 -7.85 2.42
CA PRO A 228 6.52 -6.62 1.68
C PRO A 228 6.44 -5.48 2.72
N GLY A 229 7.59 -5.13 3.27
CA GLY A 229 7.69 -4.18 4.37
C GLY A 229 7.35 -2.75 3.95
N PHE A 230 6.15 -2.28 4.27
CA PHE A 230 5.88 -0.84 4.34
C PHE A 230 6.73 -0.24 5.46
N VAL A 231 7.88 0.36 5.09
CA VAL A 231 8.69 1.16 6.01
C VAL A 231 9.18 2.40 5.26
N ASN A 232 8.60 3.55 5.61
CA ASN A 232 9.12 4.87 5.27
C ASN A 232 10.28 5.18 6.22
N ASP A 233 11.48 5.32 5.68
CA ASP A 233 12.65 5.78 6.42
C ASP A 233 12.54 7.29 6.60
N SER A 234 12.47 7.74 7.85
CA SER A 234 12.52 9.16 8.21
C SER A 234 13.66 9.34 9.20
N SER A 235 14.72 9.97 8.69
CA SER A 235 15.93 10.30 9.40
C SER A 235 15.66 11.28 10.55
N LYS A 236 16.07 10.90 11.77
CA LYS A 236 16.28 11.85 12.87
C LYS A 236 17.59 11.53 13.60
N GLU A 237 18.50 12.49 13.57
CA GLU A 237 19.76 12.49 14.32
C GLU A 237 19.57 12.80 15.82
N LYS A 238 20.43 12.14 16.62
CA LYS A 238 21.13 12.52 17.88
C LYS A 238 20.36 12.71 19.21
N SER A 239 20.79 11.96 20.24
CA SER A 239 21.69 12.47 21.30
C SER A 239 22.19 11.37 22.28
N GLU A 240 23.46 11.49 22.70
CA GLU A 240 24.22 10.74 23.73
C GLU A 240 23.58 10.88 25.15
N ASP A 241 23.90 10.21 26.27
CA ASP A 241 25.04 9.43 26.78
C ASP A 241 24.61 8.79 28.13
N LYS A 242 25.06 7.56 28.50
CA LYS A 242 25.60 7.20 29.84
C LYS A 242 25.86 5.70 30.08
N LYS A 243 27.07 5.48 30.61
CA LYS A 243 27.74 4.23 31.00
C LYS A 243 27.14 3.52 32.22
N THR A 244 27.25 2.19 32.24
CA THR A 244 27.79 1.43 33.40
C THR A 244 28.36 0.07 32.99
N ALA A 245 29.51 -0.27 33.56
CA ALA A 245 30.33 -1.44 33.27
C ALA A 245 30.06 -2.62 34.23
N LYS A 246 30.27 -3.87 33.78
CA LYS A 246 31.07 -4.91 34.50
C LYS A 246 31.26 -6.22 33.71
N LYS A 247 32.56 -6.50 33.47
CA LYS A 247 33.35 -7.76 33.39
C LYS A 247 32.68 -9.13 33.14
N GLY A 248 33.22 -9.83 32.14
CA GLY A 248 33.29 -11.30 32.05
C GLY A 248 33.99 -11.75 30.76
N ARG A 249 35.21 -12.28 30.86
CA ARG A 249 36.15 -12.56 29.75
C ARG A 249 36.21 -14.08 29.50
N GLN A 250 36.12 -14.53 28.25
CA GLN A 250 36.86 -15.70 27.75
C GLN A 250 37.03 -15.59 26.22
N ALA A 251 38.24 -15.89 25.76
CA ALA A 251 38.72 -15.70 24.39
C ALA A 251 38.96 -17.05 23.68
N LYS A 252 38.82 -17.03 22.34
CA LYS A 252 39.34 -17.94 21.26
C LYS A 252 38.20 -18.18 20.24
N LYS A 253 38.31 -18.00 18.91
CA LYS A 253 39.43 -17.90 17.95
C LYS A 253 39.09 -16.88 16.85
N ALA A 254 40.10 -16.19 16.34
CA ALA A 254 40.00 -15.31 15.17
C ALA A 254 39.65 -16.12 13.91
N LYS A 255 38.66 -15.64 13.16
CA LYS A 255 38.36 -16.09 11.80
C LYS A 255 39.00 -15.07 10.85
N MET A 256 39.85 -15.56 9.98
CA MET A 256 40.59 -14.82 8.95
C MET A 256 39.63 -13.93 8.16
N GLU A 257 39.90 -12.62 8.11
CA GLU A 257 39.23 -11.69 7.20
C GLU A 257 39.57 -12.11 5.78
N THR A 258 38.59 -12.72 5.09
CA THR A 258 38.64 -12.83 3.64
C THR A 258 38.43 -11.42 3.11
N GLU A 259 39.42 -10.88 2.39
CA GLU A 259 39.43 -9.55 1.77
C GLU A 259 38.11 -9.27 1.02
N SER A 260 37.14 -8.64 1.69
CA SER A 260 35.91 -8.19 1.05
C SER A 260 36.22 -6.89 0.34
N HIS A 261 36.74 -7.00 -0.88
CA HIS A 261 36.88 -5.84 -1.75
C HIS A 261 35.49 -5.22 -1.98
N ASN A 262 35.38 -3.93 -1.67
CA ASN A 262 34.22 -3.14 -2.00
C ASN A 262 33.99 -3.25 -3.51
N ILE A 263 32.78 -3.62 -3.92
CA ILE A 263 32.44 -3.82 -5.33
C ILE A 263 32.73 -2.57 -6.17
N LYS A 264 32.73 -1.38 -5.56
CA LYS A 264 33.12 -0.11 -6.19
C LYS A 264 34.57 -0.11 -6.68
N ASP A 265 35.49 -0.77 -5.96
CA ASP A 265 36.92 -0.82 -6.32
C ASP A 265 37.21 -1.76 -7.49
N MET A 266 36.35 -2.77 -7.71
CA MET A 266 36.50 -3.73 -8.82
C MET A 266 36.31 -3.05 -10.19
N PHE A 267 35.45 -2.04 -10.28
CA PHE A 267 35.13 -1.38 -11.55
C PHE A 267 36.00 -0.16 -11.88
N THR A 268 36.68 0.43 -10.90
CA THR A 268 37.69 1.48 -11.16
C THR A 268 38.92 0.98 -11.90
N ARG A 269 39.29 -0.31 -11.76
CA ARG A 269 40.46 -0.88 -12.46
C ARG A 269 40.24 -1.12 -13.95
N ALA A 270 38.99 -1.25 -14.41
CA ALA A 270 38.67 -1.49 -15.81
C ALA A 270 38.88 -0.25 -16.71
N SER A 271 38.89 0.96 -16.14
CA SER A 271 38.99 2.22 -16.91
C SER A 271 40.41 2.79 -17.03
N ARG A 272 41.46 2.10 -16.57
CA ARG A 272 42.85 2.56 -16.74
C ARG A 272 43.72 1.52 -17.45
N LYS A 273 43.45 1.33 -18.75
CA LYS A 273 44.45 0.85 -19.71
C LYS A 273 44.19 1.48 -21.09
N LYS A 274 44.61 2.73 -21.22
CA LYS A 274 44.95 3.36 -22.50
C LYS A 274 46.09 4.34 -22.25
N ASN A 275 47.31 3.83 -22.51
CA ASN A 275 48.50 4.46 -23.09
C ASN A 275 49.69 3.55 -22.81
#